data_AF-W7DIM5-F1
#
_entry.id   AF-W7DIM5-F1
#
_cell.length_a   1.000
_cell.length_b   1.000
_cell.length_c   1.000
_cell.angle_alpha   90.00
_cell.angle_beta   90.00
_cell.angle_gamma   90.00
#
_symmetry.space_group_name_H-M   'P 1'
#
loop_
_entity.id
_entity.type
_entity.pdbx_description
1 polymer ?
#
loop_
_entity_poly.entity_id
_entity_poly.type
_entity_poly.pdbx_seq_one_letter_code
_entity_poly.pdbx_strand_id
1 'polypeptide(L)'
;MNKEEREQHENQKLKEEVEKLRKENNFSKMGEQASEMLTEEGIKANKTVIGLVVRDTAEDTKEAVEAFVGVVQEQAQVLAKEMLKGKTPPVKSTDGKAVSWRDNLMTNYQKARENN
;
A
#
# COMPACT_ATOMS: atom_id res chain seq x y z
N MET A 1 22.64 52.47 -4.87
CA MET A 1 22.22 51.33 -4.02
C MET A 1 22.06 51.85 -2.62
N ASN A 2 20.80 52.07 -2.27
CA ASN A 2 20.37 52.78 -1.07
C ASN A 2 20.47 51.83 0.13
N LYS A 3 20.81 52.34 1.31
CA LYS A 3 21.02 51.52 2.53
C LYS A 3 19.79 50.65 2.84
N GLU A 4 18.61 51.17 2.50
CA GLU A 4 17.30 50.51 2.59
C GLU A 4 17.16 49.30 1.65
N GLU A 5 17.73 49.32 0.45
CA GLU A 5 17.65 48.17 -0.48
C GLU A 5 18.45 46.98 0.06
N ARG A 6 19.59 47.24 0.73
CA ARG A 6 20.37 46.18 1.39
C ARG A 6 19.66 45.61 2.61
N GLU A 7 19.06 46.45 3.45
CA GLU A 7 18.28 46.01 4.61
C GLU A 7 17.04 45.22 4.20
N GLN A 8 16.33 45.62 3.15
CA GLN A 8 15.19 44.86 2.63
C GLN A 8 15.62 43.50 2.09
N HIS A 9 16.75 43.43 1.40
CA HIS A 9 17.28 42.19 0.85
C HIS A 9 17.80 41.23 1.93
N GLU A 10 18.47 41.74 2.97
CA GLU A 10 18.83 40.93 4.14
C GLU A 10 17.60 40.44 4.88
N ASN A 11 16.60 41.29 5.08
CA ASN A 11 15.34 40.88 5.72
C ASN A 11 14.57 39.83 4.89
N GLN A 12 14.58 39.94 3.56
CA GLN A 12 13.99 38.92 2.69
C GLN A 12 14.72 37.60 2.80
N LYS A 13 16.06 37.59 2.70
CA LYS A 13 16.86 36.37 2.89
C LYS A 13 16.63 35.72 4.24
N LEU A 14 16.61 36.50 5.31
CA LEU A 14 16.35 36.00 6.66
C LEU A 14 14.95 35.40 6.77
N LYS A 15 13.92 36.01 6.14
CA LYS A 15 12.56 35.46 6.10
C LYS A 15 12.49 34.15 5.33
N GLU A 16 13.13 34.06 4.17
CA GLU A 16 13.19 32.84 3.36
C GLU A 16 13.87 31.70 4.13
N GLU A 17 14.96 31.99 4.84
CA GLU A 17 15.69 30.99 5.63
C GLU A 17 14.84 30.51 6.82
N VAL A 18 14.14 31.41 7.51
CA VAL A 18 13.20 31.05 8.58
C VAL A 18 12.04 30.19 8.03
N GLU A 19 11.50 30.54 6.86
CA GLU A 19 10.42 29.78 6.24
C GLU A 19 10.90 28.37 5.84
N LYS A 20 12.09 28.26 5.26
CA LYS A 20 12.71 26.99 4.90
C LYS A 20 12.93 26.10 6.12
N LEU A 21 13.52 26.65 7.19
CA LEU A 21 13.74 25.92 8.45
C LEU A 21 12.41 25.47 9.09
N ARG A 22 11.37 26.31 9.02
CA ARG A 22 10.03 25.94 9.50
C ARG A 22 9.43 24.81 8.67
N LYS A 23 9.52 24.87 7.34
CA LYS A 23 9.05 23.80 6.45
C LYS A 23 9.76 22.48 6.72
N GLU A 24 11.07 22.50 6.89
CA GLU A 24 11.87 21.30 7.14
C GLU A 24 11.56 20.66 8.51
N ASN A 25 11.36 21.49 9.54
CA ASN A 25 10.94 21.01 10.86
C ASN A 25 9.52 20.42 10.82
N ASN A 26 8.59 21.10 10.15
CA ASN A 26 7.22 20.58 9.97
C ASN A 26 7.22 19.26 9.20
N PHE A 27 7.98 19.18 8.10
CA PHE A 27 8.11 17.95 7.32
C PHE A 27 8.65 16.80 8.17
N SER A 28 9.64 17.06 9.03
CA SER A 28 10.23 16.03 9.89
C SER A 28 9.22 15.53 10.93
N LYS A 29 8.52 16.44 11.61
CA LYS A 29 7.48 16.09 12.60
C LYS A 29 6.33 15.31 11.97
N MET A 30 5.81 15.80 10.85
CA MET A 30 4.70 15.14 10.15
C MET A 30 5.14 13.81 9.56
N GLY A 31 6.39 13.71 9.11
CA GLY A 31 6.97 12.47 8.59
C GLY A 31 7.14 11.39 9.66
N GLU A 32 7.53 11.77 10.88
CA GLU A 32 7.56 10.86 12.03
C GLU A 32 6.15 10.36 12.38
N GLN A 33 5.17 11.26 12.50
CA GLN A 33 3.78 10.89 12.79
C GLN A 33 3.18 9.99 11.70
N ALA A 34 3.40 10.32 10.42
CA ALA A 34 2.96 9.48 9.31
C ALA A 34 3.65 8.11 9.34
N SER A 35 4.94 8.06 9.70
CA SER A 35 5.67 6.80 9.84
C SER A 35 5.07 5.92 10.94
N GLU A 36 4.73 6.50 12.09
CA GLU A 36 4.08 5.80 13.19
C GLU A 36 2.73 5.23 12.77
N MET A 37 1.84 6.06 12.20
CA MET A 37 0.52 5.64 11.72
C MET A 37 0.59 4.52 10.67
N LEU A 38 1.51 4.60 9.72
CA LEU A 38 1.72 3.55 8.72
C LEU A 38 2.19 2.23 9.36
N THR A 39 3.04 2.32 10.39
CA THR A 39 3.57 1.16 11.10
C THR A 39 2.51 0.48 11.95
N GLU A 40 1.62 1.26 12.57
CA GLU A 40 0.44 0.77 13.30
C GLU A 40 -0.48 -0.06 12.40
N GLU A 41 -0.67 0.37 11.15
CA GLU A 41 -1.45 -0.35 10.14
C GLU A 41 -0.71 -1.53 9.49
N GLY A 42 0.50 -1.86 9.99
CA GLY A 42 1.31 -2.98 9.51
C GLY A 42 2.03 -2.71 8.18
N ILE A 43 2.03 -1.45 7.71
CA ILE A 43 2.73 -1.04 6.50
C ILE A 43 4.14 -0.59 6.89
N LYS A 44 5.16 -1.20 6.26
CA LYS A 44 6.55 -0.79 6.48
C LYS A 44 6.77 0.63 5.95
N ALA A 45 6.87 1.60 6.86
CA ALA A 45 7.17 2.97 6.52
C ALA A 45 8.61 3.08 5.96
N ASN A 46 8.72 3.44 4.68
CA ASN A 46 9.99 3.81 4.04
C ASN A 46 9.99 5.32 3.79
N LYS A 47 11.17 5.94 3.76
CA LYS A 47 11.35 7.37 3.45
C LYS A 47 10.61 7.80 2.18
N THR A 48 10.56 6.94 1.16
CA THR A 48 9.80 7.20 -0.07
C THR A 48 8.30 7.30 0.17
N VAL A 49 7.73 6.42 1.00
CA VAL A 49 6.30 6.43 1.33
C VAL A 49 5.97 7.66 2.18
N ILE A 50 6.81 7.94 3.19
CA ILE A 50 6.69 9.13 4.04
C ILE A 50 6.70 10.41 3.18
N GLY A 51 7.63 10.53 2.23
CA GLY A 51 7.68 11.68 1.32
C GLY A 51 6.47 11.84 0.40
N LEU A 52 5.68 10.78 0.19
CA LEU A 52 4.46 10.83 -0.62
C LEU A 52 3.22 11.27 0.18
N VAL A 53 3.19 10.91 1.48
CA VAL A 53 2.04 11.17 2.35
C VAL A 53 2.16 12.47 3.14
N VAL A 54 3.38 12.97 3.39
CA VAL A 54 3.57 14.25 4.12
C VAL A 54 3.11 15.43 3.26
N ARG A 55 2.26 16.28 3.85
CA ARG A 55 1.68 17.48 3.25
C ARG A 55 2.06 18.73 4.06
N ASP A 56 1.59 19.89 3.60
CA ASP A 56 1.86 21.18 4.24
C ASP A 56 1.22 21.29 5.64
N THR A 57 0.12 20.57 5.87
CA THR A 57 -0.61 20.54 7.15
C THR A 57 -0.65 19.14 7.77
N ALA A 58 -0.92 19.09 9.08
CA ALA A 58 -1.03 17.84 9.82
C ALA A 58 -2.29 17.06 9.42
N GLU A 59 -3.41 17.77 9.26
CA GLU A 59 -4.68 17.21 8.80
C GLU A 59 -4.54 16.58 7.41
N ASP A 60 -3.95 17.29 6.46
CA ASP A 60 -3.76 16.77 5.09
C ASP A 60 -2.80 15.58 5.08
N THR A 61 -1.78 15.58 5.94
CA THR A 61 -0.85 14.46 6.08
C THR A 61 -1.58 13.22 6.60
N LYS A 62 -2.42 13.40 7.63
CA LYS A 62 -3.22 12.31 8.20
C LYS A 62 -4.18 11.72 7.17
N GLU A 63 -4.93 12.57 6.46
CA GLU A 63 -5.86 12.12 5.42
C GLU A 63 -5.13 11.38 4.29
N ALA A 64 -3.93 11.86 3.90
CA ALA A 64 -3.10 11.17 2.91
C ALA A 64 -2.60 9.80 3.39
N VAL A 65 -2.25 9.67 4.67
CA VAL A 65 -1.87 8.38 5.28
C VAL A 65 -3.06 7.42 5.29
N GLU A 66 -4.22 7.86 5.76
CA GLU A 66 -5.44 7.04 5.82
C GLU A 66 -5.86 6.56 4.43
N ALA A 67 -5.86 7.46 3.44
CA ALA A 67 -6.16 7.13 2.05
C ALA A 67 -5.15 6.12 1.47
N PHE A 68 -3.85 6.29 1.75
CA PHE A 68 -2.82 5.37 1.29
C PHE A 68 -2.98 3.97 1.90
N VAL A 69 -3.21 3.90 3.21
CA VAL A 69 -3.46 2.64 3.92
C VAL A 69 -4.65 1.91 3.30
N GLY A 70 -5.77 2.63 3.06
CA GLY A 70 -6.97 2.05 2.46
C GLY A 70 -6.70 1.42 1.09
N VAL A 71 -5.98 2.12 0.20
CA VAL A 71 -5.64 1.60 -1.13
C VAL A 71 -4.74 0.37 -1.04
N VAL A 72 -3.73 0.38 -0.16
CA VAL A 72 -2.82 -0.75 0.02
C VAL A 72 -3.55 -1.97 0.54
N GLN A 73 -4.43 -1.81 1.53
CA GLN A 73 -5.22 -2.90 2.09
C GLN A 73 -6.19 -3.49 1.04
N GLU A 74 -6.84 -2.64 0.25
CA GLU A 74 -7.73 -3.08 -0.83
C GLU A 74 -6.96 -3.91 -1.88
N GLN A 75 -5.83 -3.39 -2.37
CA GLN A 75 -4.96 -4.08 -3.32
C GLN A 75 -4.46 -5.42 -2.76
N ALA A 76 -4.04 -5.45 -1.49
CA ALA A 76 -3.60 -6.66 -0.82
C ALA A 76 -4.72 -7.71 -0.76
N GLN A 77 -5.97 -7.30 -0.46
CA GLN A 77 -7.11 -8.20 -0.48
C GLN A 77 -7.43 -8.75 -1.86
N VAL A 78 -7.35 -7.91 -2.91
CA VAL A 78 -7.58 -8.35 -4.30
C VAL A 78 -6.53 -9.39 -4.70
N LEU A 79 -5.25 -9.10 -4.47
CA LEU A 79 -4.16 -10.02 -4.75
C LEU A 79 -4.28 -11.31 -3.94
N ALA A 80 -4.61 -11.23 -2.66
CA ALA A 80 -4.85 -12.41 -1.83
C ALA A 80 -6.00 -13.27 -2.37
N LYS A 81 -7.11 -12.64 -2.81
CA LYS A 81 -8.23 -13.35 -3.46
C LYS A 81 -7.80 -14.00 -4.77
N GLU A 82 -6.98 -13.35 -5.57
CA GLU A 82 -6.45 -13.93 -6.82
C GLU A 82 -5.51 -15.11 -6.56
N MET A 83 -4.62 -15.00 -5.57
CA MET A 83 -3.74 -16.09 -5.15
C MET A 83 -4.54 -17.27 -4.59
N LEU A 84 -5.58 -17.03 -3.79
CA LEU A 84 -6.47 -18.06 -3.25
C LEU A 84 -7.37 -18.70 -4.31
N LYS A 85 -7.68 -18.00 -5.40
CA LYS A 85 -8.28 -18.61 -6.59
C LYS A 85 -7.33 -19.59 -7.30
N GLY A 86 -6.07 -19.67 -6.89
CA GLY A 86 -5.04 -20.56 -7.44
C GLY A 86 -5.46 -22.04 -7.51
N LYS A 87 -5.39 -22.56 -8.74
CA LYS A 87 -5.51 -23.96 -9.21
C LYS A 87 -5.97 -25.00 -8.18
N THR A 88 -7.27 -25.31 -8.21
CA THR A 88 -7.83 -26.54 -7.63
C THR A 88 -6.96 -27.74 -8.04
N PRO A 89 -6.42 -28.51 -7.08
CA PRO A 89 -5.63 -29.70 -7.41
C PRO A 89 -6.45 -30.64 -8.30
N PRO A 90 -5.92 -31.11 -9.44
CA PRO A 90 -6.64 -32.08 -10.25
C PRO A 90 -6.84 -33.36 -9.43
N VAL A 91 -8.04 -33.92 -9.48
CA VAL A 91 -8.33 -35.20 -8.84
C VAL A 91 -7.63 -36.27 -9.68
N LYS A 92 -6.89 -37.17 -9.05
CA LYS A 92 -6.39 -38.35 -9.75
C LYS A 92 -7.58 -39.30 -9.97
N SER A 93 -7.86 -39.60 -11.23
CA SER A 93 -8.77 -40.68 -11.61
C SER A 93 -8.26 -42.01 -11.05
N THR A 94 -9.14 -42.99 -10.93
CA THR A 94 -8.83 -44.40 -10.60
C THR A 94 -7.73 -44.98 -11.48
N ASP A 95 -7.52 -44.41 -12.69
CA ASP A 95 -6.51 -44.81 -13.67
C ASP A 95 -5.24 -43.91 -13.62
N GLY A 96 -5.05 -43.12 -12.56
CA GLY A 96 -3.84 -42.32 -12.29
C GLY A 96 -3.72 -40.99 -13.05
N LYS A 97 -4.64 -40.69 -13.97
CA LYS A 97 -4.66 -39.44 -14.75
C LYS A 97 -5.30 -38.29 -13.98
N ALA A 98 -4.74 -37.09 -14.11
CA ALA A 98 -5.32 -35.86 -13.60
C ALA A 98 -6.64 -35.53 -14.35
N VAL A 99 -7.76 -35.47 -13.63
CA VAL A 99 -9.10 -35.18 -14.17
C VAL A 99 -9.85 -34.20 -13.27
N SER A 100 -10.91 -33.57 -13.79
CA SER A 100 -11.78 -32.74 -12.97
C SER A 100 -12.64 -33.59 -12.01
N TRP A 101 -13.11 -32.98 -10.93
CA TRP A 101 -13.96 -33.64 -9.93
C TRP A 101 -15.28 -34.15 -10.54
N ARG A 102 -15.86 -33.39 -11.48
CA ARG A 102 -17.07 -33.77 -12.21
C ARG A 102 -16.83 -35.00 -13.07
N ASP A 103 -15.74 -35.00 -13.83
CA ASP A 103 -15.44 -36.10 -14.75
C ASP A 103 -15.17 -37.39 -14.00
N ASN A 104 -14.40 -37.34 -12.90
CA ASN A 104 -14.14 -38.51 -12.05
C ASN A 104 -15.43 -39.10 -11.47
N LEU A 105 -16.33 -38.24 -10.98
CA LEU A 105 -17.61 -38.67 -10.43
C LEU A 105 -18.45 -39.40 -11.48
N MET A 106 -18.58 -38.83 -12.68
CA MET A 106 -19.33 -39.43 -13.79
C MET A 106 -18.72 -40.76 -14.25
N THR A 107 -17.40 -40.83 -14.35
CA THR A 107 -16.69 -42.08 -14.68
C THR A 107 -16.95 -43.16 -13.63
N ASN A 108 -16.91 -42.82 -12.34
CA ASN A 108 -17.18 -43.80 -11.28
C ASN A 108 -18.64 -44.27 -11.28
N TYR A 109 -19.60 -43.39 -11.55
CA TYR A 109 -21.01 -43.77 -11.71
C TYR A 109 -21.23 -44.72 -12.90
N GLN A 110 -20.55 -44.47 -14.03
CA GLN A 110 -20.62 -45.35 -15.19
C GLN A 110 -20.01 -46.73 -14.90
N LYS A 111 -18.80 -46.78 -14.31
CA LYS A 111 -18.14 -48.03 -13.91
C LYS A 111 -18.99 -48.84 -12.93
N ALA A 112 -19.65 -48.18 -11.97
CA ALA A 112 -20.53 -48.86 -11.02
C ALA A 112 -21.78 -49.48 -11.66
N ARG A 113 -22.24 -48.91 -12.79
CA ARG A 113 -23.39 -49.40 -13.54
C ARG A 113 -23.03 -50.52 -14.52
N GLU A 114 -21.78 -50.59 -14.98
CA GLU A 114 -21.28 -51.68 -15.84
C GLU A 114 -20.90 -52.94 -15.05
N ASN A 115 -20.55 -52.79 -13.76
CA ASN A 115 -20.17 -53.90 -12.88
C ASN A 115 -21.34 -54.52 -12.08
N ASN A 116 -22.58 -54.14 -12.38
CA ASN A 116 -23.81 -54.64 -11.73
C ASN A 116 -24.82 -55.06 -12.80
#